data_AF-A0A5K0XQY7-F1
#
_entry.id   AF-A0A5K0XQY7-F1
#
_cell.length_a   1.000
_cell.length_b   1.000
_cell.length_c   1.000
_cell.angle_alpha   90.00
_cell.angle_beta   90.00
_cell.angle_gamma   90.00
#
_symmetry.space_group_name_H-M   'P 1'
#
loop_
_entity.id
_entity.type
_entity.pdbx_description
1 polymer ?
#
loop_
_entity_poly.entity_id
_entity_poly.type
_entity_poly.pdbx_seq_one_letter_code
_entity_poly.pdbx_strand_id
1 'polypeptide(L)'
;ELTWNNEIISSRKVRLAVIDHITSMPSVVIPVKQLTEICREGGVDRVFIDAAHSIENIDIDLQAIGADFYTSNLHKWFFCPPSA
;
A
#
# COMPACT_ATOMS: atom_id res chain seq x y z
N GLU A 1 -23.60 0.27 18.10
CA GLU A 1 -23.10 0.91 16.87
C GLU A 1 -22.00 1.88 17.24
N LEU A 2 -20.77 1.64 16.80
CA LEU A 2 -19.63 2.52 17.06
C LEU A 2 -19.58 3.56 15.94
N THR A 3 -20.19 4.72 16.18
CA THR A 3 -20.10 5.88 15.30
C THR A 3 -18.66 6.39 15.30
N TRP A 4 -17.97 6.21 14.18
CA TRP A 4 -16.70 6.86 13.92
C TRP A 4 -16.91 8.37 13.92
N ASN A 5 -16.45 9.06 14.97
CA ASN A 5 -16.58 10.51 15.11
C ASN A 5 -15.67 11.23 14.09
N ASN A 6 -16.26 11.65 12.97
CA ASN A 6 -15.62 12.37 11.86
C ASN A 6 -15.20 13.81 12.18
N GLU A 7 -15.46 14.35 13.38
CA GLU A 7 -15.29 15.78 13.64
C GLU A 7 -13.83 16.23 13.82
N ILE A 8 -12.94 15.38 14.35
CA ILE A 8 -11.52 15.76 14.57
C ILE A 8 -10.67 15.66 13.28
N ILE A 9 -11.09 14.84 12.30
CA ILE A 9 -10.39 14.67 11.01
C ILE A 9 -10.74 15.81 10.02
N SER A 10 -11.83 16.53 10.25
CA SER A 10 -12.38 17.52 9.29
C SER A 10 -11.48 18.73 8.96
N SER A 11 -10.40 18.99 9.71
CA SER A 11 -9.45 20.09 9.40
C SER A 11 -8.13 19.65 8.77
N ARG A 12 -7.80 18.35 8.75
CA ARG A 12 -6.51 17.86 8.23
C ARG A 12 -6.75 16.80 7.16
N LYS A 13 -6.66 17.23 5.91
CA LYS A 13 -6.70 16.35 4.74
C LYS A 13 -5.45 15.45 4.70
N VAL A 14 -5.65 14.14 4.63
CA VAL A 14 -4.56 13.17 4.48
C VAL A 14 -4.00 13.26 3.06
N ARG A 15 -2.71 13.57 2.94
CA ARG A 15 -2.05 13.82 1.66
C ARG A 15 -1.42 12.58 1.04
N LEU A 16 -1.02 11.62 1.87
CA LEU A 16 -0.33 10.40 1.46
C LEU A 16 -0.66 9.27 2.44
N ALA A 17 -1.05 8.11 1.90
CA ALA A 17 -1.06 6.84 2.63
C ALA A 17 0.08 5.96 2.10
N VAL A 18 0.86 5.38 3.02
CA VAL A 18 1.93 4.42 2.70
C VAL A 18 1.51 3.06 3.27
N ILE A 19 1.49 2.04 2.43
CA ILE A 19 0.96 0.72 2.78
C ILE A 19 1.91 -0.35 2.27
N ASP A 20 2.31 -1.27 3.15
CA ASP A 20 3.06 -2.47 2.74
C ASP A 20 2.13 -3.43 2.00
N HIS A 21 2.56 -4.02 0.88
CA HIS A 21 1.81 -5.11 0.25
C HIS A 21 2.11 -6.47 0.90
N ILE A 22 3.35 -6.66 1.35
CA ILE A 22 3.72 -7.71 2.30
C ILE A 22 4.56 -7.07 3.40
N THR A 23 4.06 -7.13 4.65
CA THR A 23 4.79 -6.61 5.81
C THR A 23 6.05 -7.43 6.08
N SER A 24 7.08 -6.79 6.65
CA SER A 24 8.34 -7.48 6.98
C SER A 24 8.18 -8.41 8.21
N MET A 25 7.62 -7.88 9.31
CA MET A 25 7.50 -8.58 10.58
C MET A 25 6.15 -8.28 11.27
N PRO A 26 5.24 -9.25 11.41
CA PRO A 26 5.28 -10.57 10.78
C PRO A 26 5.14 -10.47 9.26
N SER A 27 5.46 -11.55 8.54
CA SER A 27 5.24 -11.62 7.09
C SER A 27 3.77 -11.90 6.79
N VAL A 28 3.04 -10.88 6.35
CA VAL A 28 1.60 -10.95 6.09
C VAL A 28 1.28 -10.23 4.79
N VAL A 29 0.47 -10.88 3.94
CA VAL A 29 -0.06 -10.28 2.72
C VAL A 29 -1.21 -9.33 3.08
N ILE A 30 -1.07 -8.08 2.68
CA ILE A 30 -2.04 -7.01 2.97
C ILE A 30 -2.99 -6.84 1.77
N PRO A 31 -4.31 -6.66 2.00
CA PRO A 31 -5.29 -6.44 0.94
C PRO A 31 -5.21 -5.02 0.36
N VAL A 32 -4.12 -4.71 -0.35
CA VAL A 32 -3.79 -3.35 -0.80
C VAL A 32 -4.80 -2.75 -1.78
N LYS A 33 -5.50 -3.57 -2.57
CA LYS A 33 -6.57 -3.09 -3.46
C LYS A 33 -7.71 -2.47 -2.65
N GLN A 34 -8.24 -3.20 -1.67
CA GLN A 34 -9.32 -2.74 -0.80
C GLN A 34 -8.89 -1.53 0.02
N LEU A 35 -7.65 -1.52 0.52
CA LEU A 35 -7.14 -0.37 1.26
C LEU A 35 -6.96 0.87 0.38
N THR A 36 -6.57 0.69 -0.89
CA THR A 36 -6.49 1.79 -1.85
C THR A 36 -7.87 2.38 -2.11
N GLU A 37 -8.89 1.53 -2.31
CA GLU A 37 -10.30 1.95 -2.45
C GLU A 37 -10.77 2.77 -1.24
N ILE A 38 -10.56 2.25 -0.01
CA ILE A 38 -10.89 2.95 1.24
C ILE A 38 -10.16 4.30 1.34
N CYS A 39 -8.89 4.36 0.95
CA CYS A 39 -8.13 5.61 0.96
C CYS A 39 -8.72 6.63 -0.02
N ARG A 40 -9.16 6.20 -1.22
CA ARG A 40 -9.82 7.08 -2.18
C ARG A 40 -11.16 7.60 -1.67
N GLU A 41 -11.99 6.73 -1.10
CA GLU A 41 -13.27 7.10 -0.49
C GLU A 41 -13.07 8.09 0.68
N GLY A 42 -12.00 7.91 1.44
CA GLY A 42 -11.59 8.81 2.52
C GLY A 42 -10.94 10.12 2.08
N GLY A 43 -10.83 10.39 0.77
CA GLY A 43 -10.26 11.62 0.24
C GLY A 43 -8.74 11.75 0.40
N VAL A 44 -8.03 10.63 0.52
CA VAL A 44 -6.56 10.60 0.54
C VAL A 44 -6.03 10.95 -0.86
N ASP A 45 -5.14 11.94 -0.93
CA ASP A 45 -4.67 12.42 -2.23
C ASP A 45 -3.77 11.44 -2.98
N ARG A 46 -2.89 10.73 -2.27
CA ARG A 46 -1.94 9.79 -2.85
C ARG A 46 -1.85 8.49 -2.06
N VAL A 47 -1.76 7.37 -2.76
CA VAL A 47 -1.53 6.04 -2.17
C VAL A 47 -0.21 5.49 -2.72
N PHE A 48 0.72 5.20 -1.81
CA PHE A 48 2.01 4.59 -2.09
C PHE A 48 2.02 3.18 -1.52
N ILE A 49 2.32 2.20 -2.37
CA ILE A 49 2.47 0.81 -1.96
C ILE A 49 3.96 0.46 -1.88
N ASP A 50 4.43 0.15 -0.67
CA ASP A 50 5.70 -0.51 -0.46
C ASP A 50 5.51 -2.01 -0.70
N ALA A 51 5.98 -2.46 -1.85
CA ALA A 51 5.91 -3.85 -2.28
C ALA A 51 7.28 -4.51 -2.26
N ALA A 52 8.19 -4.09 -1.37
CA ALA A 52 9.55 -4.63 -1.31
C ALA A 52 9.55 -6.17 -1.23
N HIS A 53 8.57 -6.78 -0.56
CA HIS A 53 8.47 -8.22 -0.39
C HIS A 53 7.53 -8.92 -1.39
N SER A 54 6.92 -8.22 -2.35
CA SER A 54 5.82 -8.77 -3.16
C SER A 54 6.20 -9.22 -4.56
N ILE A 55 7.09 -8.53 -5.27
CA ILE A 55 7.37 -8.84 -6.68
C ILE A 55 7.90 -10.28 -6.82
N GLU A 56 7.28 -11.10 -7.67
CA GLU A 56 7.54 -12.55 -7.81
C GLU A 56 7.38 -13.40 -6.53
N ASN A 57 6.94 -12.82 -5.41
CA ASN A 57 6.52 -13.57 -4.24
C ASN A 57 5.03 -13.95 -4.32
N ILE A 58 4.23 -13.05 -4.90
CA ILE A 58 2.80 -13.20 -5.14
C ILE A 58 2.44 -12.69 -6.54
N ASP A 59 1.32 -13.15 -7.08
CA ASP A 59 0.74 -12.59 -8.29
C ASP A 59 0.28 -11.16 -8.05
N ILE A 60 0.64 -10.24 -8.95
CA ILE A 60 0.37 -8.81 -8.81
C ILE A 60 -0.31 -8.31 -10.08
N ASP A 61 -1.43 -7.62 -9.91
CA ASP A 61 -2.05 -6.79 -10.93
C ASP A 61 -1.97 -5.32 -10.51
N LEU A 62 -0.98 -4.61 -11.06
CA LEU A 62 -0.74 -3.20 -10.75
C LEU A 62 -1.91 -2.30 -11.17
N GLN A 63 -2.61 -2.64 -12.25
CA GLN A 63 -3.73 -1.84 -12.75
C GLN A 63 -4.93 -2.00 -11.82
N ALA A 64 -5.19 -3.22 -11.33
CA ALA A 64 -6.28 -3.49 -10.41
C ALA A 64 -6.07 -2.89 -9.01
N ILE A 65 -4.84 -2.67 -8.57
CA ILE A 65 -4.53 -2.08 -7.24
C ILE A 65 -4.88 -0.58 -7.20
N GLY A 66 -4.66 0.16 -8.28
CA GLY A 66 -5.06 1.59 -8.38
C GLY A 66 -4.25 2.57 -7.52
N ALA A 67 -3.05 2.18 -7.07
CA ALA A 67 -2.15 3.04 -6.31
C ALA A 67 -1.47 4.09 -7.21
N ASP A 68 -1.04 5.22 -6.63
CA ASP A 68 -0.26 6.23 -7.36
C ASP A 68 1.20 5.80 -7.54
N PHE A 69 1.72 5.07 -6.55
CA PHE A 69 3.09 4.57 -6.55
C PHE A 69 3.11 3.11 -6.09
N TYR A 70 3.95 2.30 -6.73
CA TYR A 70 4.19 0.91 -6.36
C TYR A 70 5.68 0.63 -6.53
N THR A 71 6.39 0.36 -5.42
CA THR A 71 7.84 0.18 -5.43
C THR A 71 8.23 -1.18 -4.89
N SER A 72 9.24 -1.83 -5.47
CA SER A 72 9.68 -3.15 -5.02
C SER A 72 11.19 -3.35 -5.10
N ASN A 73 11.69 -4.35 -4.39
CA ASN A 73 13.10 -4.74 -4.39
C ASN A 73 13.30 -5.97 -5.28
N LEU A 74 13.94 -5.77 -6.44
CA LEU A 74 14.28 -6.88 -7.34
C LEU A 74 15.35 -7.82 -6.75
N HIS A 75 16.15 -7.34 -5.81
CA HIS A 75 17.19 -8.18 -5.18
C HIS A 75 16.68 -9.10 -4.07
N LYS A 76 15.36 -9.17 -3.86
CA LYS A 76 14.74 -10.12 -2.95
C LYS A 76 14.27 -11.34 -3.75
N TRP A 77 13.00 -11.35 -4.14
CA TRP A 77 12.35 -12.51 -4.75
C TRP A 77 12.51 -12.57 -6.27
N PHE A 78 12.95 -11.49 -6.90
CA PHE A 78 13.32 -11.46 -8.33
C PHE A 78 14.77 -11.92 -8.58
N PHE A 79 15.53 -12.23 -7.52
CA PHE A 79 16.93 -12.70 -7.58
C PHE A 79 17.90 -11.82 -8.38
N CYS A 80 17.62 -10.52 -8.51
CA CYS A 80 18.62 -9.58 -9.03
C CYS A 80 19.77 -9.37 -8.03
N PRO A 81 20.96 -8.94 -8.49
CA PRO A 81 21.96 -8.41 -7.59
C PRO A 81 21.41 -7.20 -6.81
N PRO A 82 21.83 -7.02 -5.54
CA PRO A 82 21.55 -5.77 -4.82
C PRO A 82 22.18 -4.58 -5.55
N SER A 83 21.60 -3.41 -5.36
CA SER A 83 22.22 -2.17 -5.84
C SER A 83 23.61 -1.99 -5.21
N ALA A 84 24.54 -1.43 -5.98
CA ALA A 84 25.89 -1.10 -5.53
C ALA A 84 25.89 -0.06 -4.40
#